data_AF-A0A6P8FT27-F1
#
_entry.id   AF-A0A6P8FT27-F1
#
_cell.length_a   1.000
_cell.length_b   1.000
_cell.length_c   1.000
_cell.angle_alpha   90.00
_cell.angle_beta   90.00
_cell.angle_gamma   90.00
#
_symmetry.space_group_name_H-M   'P 1'
#
loop_
_entity.id
_entity.type
_entity.pdbx_description
1 polymer ?
#
loop_
_entity_poly.entity_id
_entity_poly.type
_entity_poly.pdbx_seq_one_letter_code
_entity_poly.pdbx_strand_id
1 'polypeptide(L)'
;MSLKIALVLASVLSTADFLKCYNCAGDQCTDNPLTCPQGFDRCMISNTAVGTAKACGSQALCNVAQQLKVNCCEEDLCNGAGTIGKNLLLLLVPVASIFVLS
;
A
#
# COMPACT_ATOMS: atom_id res chain seq x y z
N MET A 1 13.02 10.87 -36.06
CA MET A 1 12.53 10.84 -34.68
C MET A 1 11.93 9.46 -34.44
N SER A 2 12.67 8.57 -33.81
CA SER A 2 12.41 7.12 -33.79
C SER A 2 11.19 6.81 -32.92
N LEU A 3 10.26 5.98 -33.42
CA LEU A 3 9.09 5.47 -32.68
C LEU A 3 9.47 4.88 -31.30
N LYS A 4 10.72 4.38 -31.19
CA LYS A 4 11.32 3.90 -29.94
C LYS A 4 11.47 4.97 -28.85
N ILE A 5 11.73 6.22 -29.22
CA ILE A 5 11.86 7.34 -28.26
C ILE A 5 10.48 7.71 -27.69
N ALA A 6 9.43 7.67 -28.51
CA ALA A 6 8.07 7.94 -28.06
C ALA A 6 7.54 6.88 -27.08
N LEU A 7 7.87 5.60 -27.28
CA LEU A 7 7.52 4.50 -26.36
C LEU A 7 8.22 4.64 -24.99
N VAL A 8 9.47 5.09 -24.96
CA VAL A 8 10.22 5.34 -23.71
C VAL A 8 9.69 6.57 -22.97
N LEU A 9 9.17 7.57 -23.68
CA LEU A 9 8.52 8.75 -23.08
C LEU A 9 7.13 8.42 -22.51
N ALA A 10 6.39 7.48 -23.10
CA ALA A 10 5.08 7.07 -22.61
C ALA A 10 5.15 6.29 -21.28
N SER A 11 6.27 5.61 -20.99
CA SER A 11 6.46 4.89 -19.71
C SER A 11 6.74 5.81 -18.52
N VAL A 12 6.91 7.13 -18.73
CA VAL A 12 7.21 8.11 -17.68
C VAL A 12 5.96 8.90 -17.25
N LEU A 13 4.78 8.59 -17.80
CA LEU A 13 3.52 9.06 -17.21
C LEU A 13 3.25 8.25 -15.94
N SER A 14 3.97 8.59 -14.87
CA SER A 14 3.60 8.16 -13.53
C SER A 14 2.28 8.84 -13.21
N THR A 15 1.16 8.12 -13.35
CA THR A 15 -0.05 8.48 -12.62
C THR A 15 0.36 8.52 -11.17
N ALA A 16 0.26 9.70 -10.54
CA ALA A 16 0.38 9.79 -9.09
C ALA A 16 -0.88 9.14 -8.52
N ASP A 17 -0.89 7.81 -8.49
CA ASP A 17 -1.94 7.05 -7.87
C ASP A 17 -1.86 7.33 -6.37
N PHE A 18 -2.88 8.00 -5.85
CA PHE A 18 -2.98 8.29 -4.43
C PHE A 18 -3.15 6.97 -3.67
N LEU A 19 -2.38 6.83 -2.58
CA LEU A 19 -2.40 5.66 -1.71
C LEU A 19 -3.82 5.31 -1.28
N LYS A 20 -4.18 4.03 -1.32
CA LYS A 20 -5.45 3.53 -0.79
C LYS A 20 -5.23 2.81 0.53
N CYS A 21 -6.07 3.05 1.52
CA CYS A 21 -6.01 2.37 2.82
C CYS A 21 -7.41 1.97 3.27
N TYR A 22 -7.49 1.01 4.19
CA TYR A 22 -8.73 0.78 4.93
C TYR A 22 -8.91 1.83 6.03
N ASN A 23 -10.16 2.23 6.27
CA ASN A 23 -10.49 3.21 7.30
C ASN A 23 -11.71 2.78 8.12
N CYS A 24 -11.51 2.52 9.41
CA CYS A 24 -12.56 2.14 10.35
C CYS A 24 -12.06 2.28 11.80
N ALA A 25 -12.98 2.20 12.77
CA ALA A 25 -12.65 2.21 14.20
C ALA A 25 -13.65 1.37 15.01
N GLY A 26 -13.16 0.76 16.09
CA GLY A 26 -13.96 0.05 17.09
C GLY A 26 -14.05 -1.46 16.85
N ASP A 27 -14.93 -2.12 17.61
CA ASP A 27 -15.08 -3.58 17.57
C ASP A 27 -15.62 -4.11 16.23
N GLN A 28 -16.34 -3.26 15.48
CA GLN A 28 -16.94 -3.59 14.18
C GLN A 28 -16.13 -3.00 13.01
N CYS A 29 -14.81 -2.82 13.19
CA CYS A 29 -13.92 -2.26 12.17
C CYS A 29 -13.85 -3.21 10.95
N THR A 30 -14.63 -2.89 9.91
CA THR A 30 -14.61 -3.60 8.64
C THR A 30 -13.70 -2.90 7.64
N ASP A 31 -13.05 -3.69 6.80
CA ASP A 31 -12.14 -3.22 5.76
C ASP A 31 -12.90 -2.42 4.70
N ASN A 32 -13.00 -1.10 4.91
CA ASN A 32 -13.60 -0.15 3.98
C ASN A 32 -12.50 0.66 3.26
N PRO A 33 -12.18 0.33 2.00
CA PRO A 33 -11.08 0.98 1.28
C PRO A 33 -11.45 2.41 0.92
N LEU A 34 -10.50 3.33 1.08
CA LEU A 34 -10.61 4.70 0.61
C LEU A 34 -9.29 5.18 0.03
N THR A 35 -9.37 6.17 -0.86
CA THR A 35 -8.20 6.90 -1.35
C THR A 35 -7.78 7.94 -0.32
N CYS A 36 -6.53 7.91 0.10
CA CYS A 36 -6.00 8.85 1.08
C CYS A 36 -5.98 10.28 0.54
N PRO A 37 -6.30 11.27 1.39
CA PRO A 37 -6.16 12.67 1.00
C PRO A 37 -4.71 13.03 0.68
N GLN A 38 -4.51 14.14 -0.03
CA GLN A 38 -3.17 14.65 -0.31
C GLN A 38 -2.37 14.87 0.99
N GLY A 39 -1.10 14.47 0.99
CA GLY A 39 -0.20 14.58 2.15
C GLY A 39 -0.25 13.39 3.11
N PHE A 40 -1.10 12.40 2.85
CA PHE A 40 -1.14 11.13 3.58
C PHE A 40 -0.54 10.03 2.71
N ASP A 41 0.66 9.59 3.10
CA ASP A 41 1.52 8.65 2.38
C ASP A 41 1.72 7.32 3.13
N ARG A 42 0.95 7.08 4.20
CA ARG A 42 1.00 5.86 5.01
C ARG A 42 -0.40 5.33 5.31
N CYS A 43 -0.56 4.02 5.32
CA CYS A 43 -1.67 3.37 6.00
C CYS A 43 -1.27 3.06 7.44
N MET A 44 -2.20 3.24 8.37
CA MET A 44 -2.01 2.99 9.80
C MET A 44 -2.99 1.91 10.29
N ILE A 45 -2.55 1.10 11.26
CA ILE A 45 -3.38 0.15 11.99
C ILE A 45 -2.97 0.09 13.46
N SER A 46 -3.95 0.14 14.36
CA SER A 46 -3.78 -0.05 15.80
C SER A 46 -4.80 -1.06 16.31
N ASN A 47 -4.36 -1.96 17.19
CA ASN A 47 -5.22 -2.92 17.86
C ASN A 47 -5.24 -2.60 19.36
N THR A 48 -6.43 -2.36 19.90
CA THR A 48 -6.64 -1.99 21.31
C THR A 48 -7.65 -2.93 21.96
N ALA A 49 -7.86 -2.78 23.27
CA ALA A 49 -8.88 -3.56 23.99
C ALA A 49 -10.33 -3.23 23.57
N VAL A 50 -10.55 -2.06 22.95
CA VAL A 50 -11.84 -1.58 22.44
C VAL A 50 -11.97 -1.72 20.92
N GLY A 51 -11.13 -2.58 20.34
CA GLY A 51 -11.17 -2.94 18.93
C GLY A 51 -10.01 -2.38 18.10
N THR A 52 -10.18 -2.44 16.79
CA THR A 52 -9.17 -2.05 15.80
C THR A 52 -9.46 -0.67 15.26
N ALA A 53 -8.41 0.10 14.97
CA ALA A 53 -8.50 1.36 14.24
C ALA A 53 -7.58 1.33 13.02
N LYS A 54 -8.10 1.76 11.87
CA LYS A 54 -7.39 1.84 10.59
C LYS A 54 -7.62 3.22 9.99
N ALA A 55 -6.58 3.82 9.42
CA ALA A 55 -6.67 5.16 8.84
C ALA A 55 -5.54 5.43 7.83
N CYS A 56 -5.68 6.51 7.08
CA CYS A 56 -4.57 7.17 6.39
C CYS A 56 -3.75 8.00 7.39
N GLY A 57 -2.43 8.02 7.21
CA GLY A 57 -1.47 8.79 7.99
C GLY A 57 -0.41 9.45 7.12
N SER A 58 0.34 10.38 7.69
CA SER A 58 1.60 10.86 7.12
C SER A 58 2.77 10.12 7.77
N GLN A 59 3.93 10.09 7.12
CA GLN A 59 5.17 9.60 7.72
C GLN A 59 5.48 10.26 9.08
N ALA A 60 5.25 11.58 9.20
CA ALA A 60 5.49 12.30 10.45
C ALA A 60 4.59 11.81 11.59
N LEU A 61 3.30 11.59 11.32
CA LEU A 61 2.36 11.03 12.29
C LEU A 61 2.74 9.58 12.63
N CYS A 62 3.11 8.79 11.61
CA CYS A 62 3.53 7.41 11.80
C CYS A 62 4.73 7.30 12.74
N ASN A 63 5.77 8.13 12.57
CA ASN A 63 6.97 8.12 13.42
C ASN A 63 6.62 8.28 14.92
N VAL A 64 5.66 9.14 15.23
CA VAL A 64 5.17 9.36 16.60
C VAL A 64 4.27 8.21 17.04
N ALA A 65 3.33 7.79 16.19
CA ALA A 65 2.35 6.76 16.50
C ALA A 65 2.98 5.36 16.71
N GLN A 66 4.11 5.07 16.05
CA GLN A 66 4.87 3.84 16.27
C GLN A 66 5.37 3.70 17.71
N GLN A 67 5.65 4.80 18.41
CA GLN A 67 5.98 4.79 19.84
C GLN A 67 4.78 4.32 20.71
N LEU A 68 3.56 4.45 20.19
CA LEU A 68 2.30 4.02 20.79
C LEU A 68 1.81 2.66 20.25
N LYS A 69 2.71 1.86 19.64
CA LYS A 69 2.40 0.54 19.05
C LYS A 69 1.39 0.59 17.90
N VAL A 70 1.36 1.68 17.14
CA VAL A 70 0.64 1.75 15.86
C VAL A 70 1.55 1.25 14.75
N ASN A 71 1.07 0.32 13.93
CA ASN A 71 1.78 -0.15 12.76
C ASN A 71 1.45 0.73 11.55
N CYS A 72 2.44 0.97 10.69
CA CYS A 72 2.23 1.66 9.43
C CYS A 72 2.90 0.92 8.26
N CYS A 73 2.41 1.20 7.06
CA CYS A 73 2.93 0.67 5.80
C CYS A 73 2.58 1.64 4.65
N GLU A 74 3.18 1.47 3.47
CA GLU A 74 3.13 2.46 2.37
C GLU A 74 2.53 1.94 1.07
N GLU A 75 1.96 0.73 1.09
CA GLU A 75 1.36 0.11 -0.10
C GLU A 75 -0.16 0.13 -0.01
N ASP A 76 -0.82 0.08 -1.16
CA ASP A 76 -2.27 0.04 -1.23
C ASP A 76 -2.84 -1.09 -0.36
N LEU A 77 -3.75 -0.72 0.53
CA LEU A 77 -4.54 -1.60 1.39
C LEU A 77 -3.68 -2.46 2.34
N CYS A 78 -2.43 -2.08 2.58
CA CYS A 78 -1.48 -2.84 3.41
C CYS A 78 -1.87 -2.91 4.89
N ASN A 79 -2.79 -2.06 5.34
CA ASN A 79 -3.36 -2.11 6.69
C ASN A 79 -4.57 -3.08 6.79
N GLY A 80 -4.76 -3.96 5.81
CA GLY A 80 -5.70 -5.07 5.87
C GLY A 80 -5.33 -6.14 6.89
N ALA A 81 -6.22 -7.10 7.12
CA ALA A 81 -5.84 -8.33 7.82
C ALA A 81 -4.66 -8.99 7.08
N GLY A 82 -3.59 -9.33 7.79
CA GLY A 82 -2.32 -9.77 7.21
C GLY A 82 -2.52 -10.82 6.11
N THR A 83 -2.40 -10.41 4.86
CA THR A 83 -2.41 -11.33 3.73
C THR A 83 -1.11 -12.10 3.79
N ILE A 84 -1.23 -13.42 3.88
CA ILE A 84 -0.12 -14.35 3.72
C ILE A 84 0.58 -14.00 2.40
N GLY A 85 1.75 -13.37 2.55
CA GLY A 85 2.85 -13.38 1.60
C GLY A 85 2.66 -12.64 0.27
N LYS A 86 3.01 -11.34 0.25
CA LYS A 86 3.66 -10.74 -0.94
C LYS A 86 4.86 -11.57 -1.45
N ASN A 87 5.40 -12.44 -0.61
CA ASN A 87 6.36 -13.48 -0.99
C ASN A 87 5.86 -14.44 -2.09
N LEU A 88 4.55 -14.69 -2.23
CA LEU A 88 4.05 -15.61 -3.27
C LEU A 88 4.05 -14.96 -4.67
N LEU A 89 3.77 -13.66 -4.75
CA LEU A 89 3.82 -12.90 -6.01
C LEU A 89 5.25 -12.67 -6.50
N LEU A 90 6.20 -12.43 -5.60
CA LEU A 90 7.63 -12.31 -5.93
C LEU A 90 8.22 -13.62 -6.49
N LEU A 91 7.67 -14.78 -6.11
CA LEU A 91 8.08 -16.08 -6.64
C LEU A 91 7.57 -16.37 -8.06
N LEU A 92 6.54 -15.67 -8.55
CA LEU A 92 5.97 -15.88 -9.89
C LEU A 92 6.68 -15.09 -10.99
N VAL A 93 7.32 -13.97 -10.67
CA VAL A 93 8.06 -13.13 -11.62
C VAL A 93 9.24 -13.86 -12.29
N PRO A 94 10.11 -14.62 -11.58
CA PRO A 94 11.25 -15.26 -12.24
C PRO A 94 10.87 -16.45 -13.14
N VAL A 95 9.70 -17.08 -12.95
CA VAL A 95 9.31 -18.27 -13.72
C VAL A 95 8.84 -17.90 -15.14
N ALA A 96 8.19 -16.75 -15.30
CA ALA A 96 7.74 -16.27 -16.61
C ALA A 96 8.91 -15.88 -17.54
N SER A 97 10.04 -15.44 -16.99
CA SER A 97 11.22 -15.05 -17.77
C SER A 97 11.92 -16.22 -18.46
N ILE A 98 11.74 -17.45 -17.97
CA ILE A 98 12.37 -18.65 -18.53
C ILE A 98 11.66 -19.07 -19.84
N PHE A 99 10.34 -18.90 -19.92
CA PHE A 99 9.55 -19.26 -21.10
C PHE A 99 9.70 -18.29 -22.28
N VAL A 100 10.18 -17.07 -22.04
CA VAL A 100 10.38 -16.06 -23.10
C VAL A 100 11.79 -16.18 -23.72
N LEU A 101 12.71 -16.91 -23.08
CA LEU A 101 14.10 -17.09 -23.53
C LEU A 101 14.41 -18.48 -24.14
N SER A 102 13.41 -19.36 -24.23
CA SER A 102 13.49 -20.70 -24.86
C SER A 102 12.80 -20.73 -26.21
#